data_AF-A0AAJ6Z065-F1
#
_entry.id   AF-A0AAJ6Z065-F1
#
_cell.length_a   1.000
_cell.length_b   1.000
_cell.length_c   1.000
_cell.angle_alpha   90.00
_cell.angle_beta   90.00
_cell.angle_gamma   90.00
#
_symmetry.space_group_name_H-M   'P 1'
#
loop_
_entity.id
_entity.type
_entity.pdbx_description
1 polymer ?
#
loop_
_entity_poly.entity_id
_entity_poly.type
_entity_poly.pdbx_seq_one_letter_code
_entity_poly.pdbx_strand_id
1 'polypeptide(L)'
;YLLLISYILYLSLHKVQILRTAEGKFEEAVIEYLFTVYLFPMIVVPIMWYETRKIAGVLNGWVDFEVTYKKLSGHVLPLHLYRKSLAIAIIIPILSTTSVIITHVTMVDFKLVQIIPYVFLEILTYILGGYWYLLCETLSICAKILADDFQLALRHIGPAGKVAEYRALWLRLSKLARDT
;
A
#
# COMPACT_ATOMS: atom_id res chain seq x y z
N TYR A 1 -12.54 6.13 -11.72
CA TYR A 1 -12.80 6.32 -10.28
C TYR A 1 -14.13 7.03 -10.02
N LEU A 2 -14.36 8.23 -10.57
CA LEU A 2 -15.64 8.95 -10.40
C LEU A 2 -16.87 8.12 -10.83
N LEU A 3 -16.78 7.38 -11.93
CA LEU A 3 -17.83 6.45 -12.35
C LEU A 3 -18.12 5.34 -11.31
N LEU A 4 -17.09 4.87 -10.60
CA LEU A 4 -17.22 3.87 -9.54
C LEU A 4 -17.94 4.47 -8.33
N ILE A 5 -17.58 5.70 -7.92
CA ILE A 5 -18.26 6.44 -6.85
C ILE A 5 -19.73 6.68 -7.19
N SER A 6 -20.03 7.18 -8.40
CA SER A 6 -21.40 7.40 -8.84
C SER A 6 -22.22 6.12 -8.83
N TYR A 7 -21.59 5.00 -9.22
CA TYR A 7 -22.20 3.67 -9.19
C TYR A 7 -22.48 3.16 -7.77
N ILE A 8 -21.55 3.39 -6.83
CA ILE A 8 -21.73 3.04 -5.41
C ILE A 8 -22.86 3.87 -4.80
N LEU A 9 -22.88 5.19 -5.05
CA LEU A 9 -23.95 6.07 -4.60
C LEU A 9 -25.30 5.62 -5.14
N TYR A 10 -25.37 5.26 -6.43
CA TYR A 10 -26.57 4.70 -7.05
C TYR A 10 -27.02 3.39 -6.35
N LEU A 11 -26.10 2.48 -6.07
CA LEU A 11 -26.40 1.23 -5.36
C LEU A 11 -26.88 1.47 -3.94
N SER A 12 -26.23 2.37 -3.18
CA SER A 12 -26.64 2.72 -1.82
C SER A 12 -28.02 3.37 -1.77
N LEU A 13 -28.35 4.23 -2.75
CA LEU A 13 -29.67 4.88 -2.82
C LEU A 13 -30.80 3.90 -3.19
N HIS A 14 -30.53 2.94 -4.09
CA HIS A 14 -31.55 1.97 -4.54
C HIS A 14 -31.67 0.71 -3.66
N LYS A 15 -30.72 0.43 -2.74
CA LYS A 15 -30.77 -0.76 -1.87
C LYS A 15 -31.65 -0.64 -0.63
N VAL A 16 -32.08 0.56 -0.24
CA VAL A 16 -32.96 0.77 0.94
C VAL A 16 -34.34 0.09 0.82
N GLN A 17 -34.70 -0.50 -0.33
CA GLN A 17 -36.03 -1.06 -0.59
C GLN A 17 -36.12 -2.61 -0.65
N ILE A 18 -35.09 -3.37 -0.31
CA ILE A 18 -35.15 -4.84 -0.45
C ILE A 18 -35.64 -5.51 0.85
N LEU A 19 -36.95 -5.81 0.86
CA LEU A 19 -37.64 -6.92 1.55
C LEU A 19 -37.39 -7.13 3.06
N ARG A 20 -38.11 -6.36 3.88
CA ARG A 20 -38.44 -6.71 5.27
C ARG A 20 -39.37 -7.94 5.31
N THR A 21 -38.84 -9.15 5.29
CA THR A 21 -39.60 -10.35 5.68
C THR A 21 -38.97 -10.99 6.92
N ALA A 22 -39.81 -11.48 7.82
CA ALA A 22 -39.58 -11.45 9.26
C ALA A 22 -39.25 -12.82 9.86
N GLU A 23 -37.97 -13.23 9.91
CA GLU A 23 -37.51 -14.25 10.90
C GLU A 23 -35.98 -14.38 11.08
N GLY A 24 -35.12 -13.86 10.17
CA GLY A 24 -33.63 -13.82 10.31
C GLY A 24 -33.00 -12.43 10.58
N LYS A 25 -33.83 -11.46 10.98
CA LYS A 25 -33.65 -10.01 10.81
C LYS A 25 -32.39 -9.34 11.39
N PHE A 26 -31.80 -9.84 12.47
CA PHE A 26 -30.73 -9.08 13.14
C PHE A 26 -29.37 -9.31 12.47
N GLU A 27 -28.96 -10.57 12.32
CA GLU A 27 -27.65 -10.89 11.71
C GLU A 27 -27.58 -10.38 10.27
N GLU A 28 -28.65 -10.57 9.49
CA GLU A 28 -28.69 -10.11 8.10
C GLU A 28 -28.66 -8.59 7.96
N ALA A 29 -29.39 -7.86 8.83
CA ALA A 29 -29.35 -6.40 8.84
C ALA A 29 -27.99 -5.86 9.31
N VAL A 30 -27.34 -6.53 10.27
CA VAL A 30 -25.98 -6.18 10.72
C VAL A 30 -24.97 -6.42 9.58
N ILE A 31 -25.08 -7.54 8.87
CA ILE A 31 -24.23 -7.85 7.72
C ILE A 31 -24.41 -6.78 6.62
N GLU A 32 -25.65 -6.43 6.27
CA GLU A 32 -25.92 -5.39 5.27
C GLU A 32 -25.36 -4.01 5.69
N TYR A 33 -25.50 -3.66 6.97
CA TYR A 33 -24.93 -2.44 7.52
C TYR A 33 -23.40 -2.45 7.44
N LEU A 34 -22.75 -3.55 7.86
CA LEU A 34 -21.30 -3.72 7.80
C LEU A 34 -20.79 -3.59 6.36
N PHE A 35 -21.47 -4.20 5.39
CA PHE A 35 -21.14 -4.07 3.97
C PHE A 35 -21.26 -2.62 3.48
N THR A 36 -22.31 -1.90 3.89
CA THR A 36 -22.48 -0.48 3.53
C THR A 36 -21.37 0.39 4.13
N VAL A 37 -21.01 0.17 5.39
CA VAL A 37 -19.90 0.87 6.05
C VAL A 37 -18.57 0.51 5.40
N TYR A 38 -18.39 -0.74 4.98
CA TYR A 38 -17.18 -1.19 4.30
C TYR A 38 -16.94 -0.46 2.97
N LEU A 39 -17.98 0.06 2.31
CA LEU A 39 -17.84 0.86 1.08
C LEU A 39 -17.37 2.31 1.33
N PHE A 40 -17.48 2.81 2.57
CA PHE A 40 -17.15 4.18 2.93
C PHE A 40 -15.72 4.63 2.57
N PRO A 41 -14.66 3.79 2.72
CA PRO A 41 -13.30 4.15 2.33
C PRO A 41 -13.16 4.56 0.85
N MET A 42 -14.07 4.15 -0.05
CA MET A 42 -14.05 4.64 -1.44
C MET A 42 -14.38 6.12 -1.58
N ILE A 43 -15.08 6.71 -0.62
CA ILE A 43 -15.30 8.16 -0.61
C ILE A 43 -14.03 8.89 -0.16
N VAL A 44 -13.13 8.20 0.55
CA VAL A 44 -11.88 8.77 1.09
C VAL A 44 -10.74 8.75 0.07
N VAL A 45 -10.73 7.85 -0.92
CA VAL A 45 -9.66 7.78 -1.93
C VAL A 45 -9.43 9.10 -2.71
N PRO A 46 -10.44 9.89 -3.11
CA PRO A 46 -10.20 11.20 -3.73
C PRO A 46 -9.51 12.18 -2.78
N ILE A 47 -9.72 12.04 -1.47
CA ILE A 47 -9.03 12.86 -0.46
C ILE A 47 -7.53 12.52 -0.47
N MET A 48 -7.18 11.23 -0.63
CA MET A 48 -5.78 10.80 -0.80
C MET A 48 -5.11 11.41 -2.04
N TRP A 49 -5.86 11.85 -3.05
CA TRP A 49 -5.26 12.50 -4.22
C TRP A 49 -4.57 13.83 -3.88
N TYR A 50 -5.05 14.57 -2.88
CA TYR A 50 -4.39 15.78 -2.42
C TYR A 50 -2.99 15.50 -1.85
N GLU A 51 -2.82 14.31 -1.27
CA GLU A 51 -1.56 13.85 -0.68
C GLU A 51 -0.60 13.24 -1.71
N THR A 52 -1.03 13.03 -2.96
CA THR A 52 -0.19 12.49 -4.05
C THR A 52 1.12 13.27 -4.22
N ARG A 53 1.09 14.59 -4.01
CA ARG A 53 2.30 15.41 -4.09
C ARG A 53 3.34 15.03 -3.03
N LYS A 54 2.90 14.71 -1.81
CA LYS A 54 3.80 14.27 -0.73
C LYS A 54 4.37 12.89 -1.06
N ILE A 55 3.53 11.96 -1.53
CA ILE A 55 3.95 10.61 -1.96
C ILE A 55 5.00 10.71 -3.08
N ALA A 56 4.78 11.55 -4.09
CA ALA A 56 5.76 11.78 -5.15
C ALA A 56 7.07 12.35 -4.61
N GLY A 57 7.02 13.24 -3.62
CA GLY A 57 8.20 13.76 -2.93
C GLY A 57 9.02 12.67 -2.24
N VAL A 58 8.35 11.74 -1.56
CA VAL A 58 9.01 10.58 -0.91
C VAL A 58 9.66 9.68 -1.95
N LEU A 59 8.96 9.33 -3.03
CA LEU A 59 9.49 8.50 -4.11
C LEU A 59 10.69 9.15 -4.80
N ASN A 60 10.64 10.45 -5.08
CA ASN A 60 11.79 11.19 -5.61
C ASN A 60 12.95 11.19 -4.61
N GLY A 61 12.67 11.31 -3.31
CA GLY A 61 13.69 11.22 -2.27
C GLY A 61 14.40 9.86 -2.23
N TRP A 62 13.70 8.76 -2.53
CA TRP A 62 14.31 7.43 -2.70
C TRP A 62 15.28 7.38 -3.88
N VAL A 63 14.91 7.99 -5.02
CA VAL A 63 15.79 8.10 -6.20
C VAL A 63 17.04 8.94 -5.86
N ASP A 64 16.86 10.08 -5.20
CA ASP A 64 17.97 10.93 -4.76
C ASP A 64 18.92 10.21 -3.80
N PHE A 65 18.37 9.38 -2.89
CA PHE A 65 19.15 8.55 -1.99
C PHE A 65 19.99 7.53 -2.76
N GLU A 66 19.39 6.82 -3.73
CA GLU A 66 20.09 5.85 -4.57
C GLU A 66 21.25 6.49 -5.36
N VAL A 67 20.99 7.64 -5.99
CA VAL A 67 22.02 8.38 -6.75
C VAL A 67 23.16 8.84 -5.83
N THR A 68 22.83 9.32 -4.63
CA THR A 68 23.85 9.77 -3.65
C THR A 68 24.67 8.60 -3.13
N TYR A 69 24.04 7.47 -2.83
CA TYR A 69 24.72 6.25 -2.42
C TYR A 69 25.68 5.76 -3.51
N LYS A 70 25.22 5.69 -4.76
CA LYS A 70 26.05 5.28 -5.91
C LYS A 70 27.28 6.17 -6.10
N LYS A 71 27.15 7.48 -5.91
CA LYS A 71 28.27 8.43 -5.96
C LYS A 71 29.28 8.19 -4.84
N LEU A 72 28.83 7.78 -3.65
CA LEU A 72 29.69 7.55 -2.49
C LEU A 72 30.42 6.21 -2.54
N SER A 73 29.68 5.12 -2.77
CA SER A 73 30.19 3.75 -2.70
C SER A 73 30.78 3.28 -4.03
N GLY A 74 30.46 3.94 -5.15
CA GLY A 74 30.82 3.52 -6.49
C GLY A 74 29.97 2.34 -7.03
N HIS A 75 29.06 1.80 -6.22
CA HIS A 75 28.26 0.62 -6.55
C HIS A 75 26.76 0.95 -6.52
N VAL A 76 25.98 0.24 -7.34
CA VAL A 76 24.51 0.36 -7.32
C VAL A 76 23.98 -0.36 -6.09
N LEU A 77 22.95 0.21 -5.47
CA LEU A 77 22.30 -0.37 -4.29
C LEU A 77 21.64 -1.72 -4.66
N PRO A 78 22.02 -2.86 -4.05
CA PRO A 78 21.54 -4.18 -4.45
C PRO A 78 20.14 -4.49 -3.90
N LEU A 79 19.14 -3.70 -4.30
CA LEU A 79 17.73 -3.93 -3.96
C LEU A 79 17.12 -5.00 -4.87
N HIS A 80 17.15 -6.25 -4.44
CA HIS A 80 16.58 -7.40 -5.16
C HIS A 80 15.05 -7.53 -4.98
N LEU A 81 14.32 -6.41 -5.02
CA LEU A 81 12.88 -6.35 -4.68
C LEU A 81 11.95 -6.55 -5.87
N TYR A 82 12.46 -6.52 -7.10
CA TYR A 82 11.63 -6.59 -8.32
C TYR A 82 10.76 -7.86 -8.37
N ARG A 83 11.34 -9.04 -8.13
CA ARG A 83 10.61 -10.31 -8.17
C ARG A 83 9.52 -10.39 -7.09
N LYS A 84 9.83 -9.92 -5.88
CA LYS A 84 8.85 -9.88 -4.78
C LYS A 84 7.72 -8.90 -5.07
N SER A 85 8.04 -7.71 -5.56
CA SER A 85 7.06 -6.69 -5.90
C SER A 85 6.13 -7.15 -7.02
N LEU A 86 6.69 -7.79 -8.05
CA LEU A 86 5.91 -8.38 -9.14
C LEU A 86 4.99 -9.50 -8.64
N ALA A 87 5.50 -10.37 -7.76
CA ALA A 87 4.69 -11.42 -7.15
C ALA A 87 3.51 -10.85 -6.34
N ILE A 88 3.76 -9.84 -5.51
CA ILE A 88 2.73 -9.12 -4.74
C ILE A 88 1.68 -8.51 -5.68
N ALA A 89 2.11 -7.84 -6.76
CA ALA A 89 1.22 -7.18 -7.71
C ALA A 89 0.31 -8.13 -8.49
N ILE A 90 0.67 -9.41 -8.62
CA ILE A 90 -0.12 -10.42 -9.34
C ILE A 90 -0.93 -11.28 -8.37
N ILE A 91 -0.29 -11.77 -7.31
CA ILE A 91 -0.90 -12.72 -6.36
C ILE A 91 -2.01 -12.03 -5.55
N ILE A 92 -1.80 -10.79 -5.08
CA ILE A 92 -2.80 -10.10 -4.27
C ILE A 92 -4.11 -9.88 -5.04
N PRO A 93 -4.12 -9.34 -6.27
CA PRO A 93 -5.37 -9.19 -7.01
C PRO A 93 -6.12 -10.51 -7.24
N ILE A 94 -5.40 -11.58 -7.55
CA ILE A 94 -5.98 -12.91 -7.78
C ILE A 94 -6.62 -13.43 -6.49
N LEU A 95 -5.90 -13.40 -5.37
CA LEU A 95 -6.39 -13.87 -4.08
C LEU A 95 -7.58 -13.03 -3.58
N SER A 96 -7.51 -11.71 -3.72
CA SER A 96 -8.61 -10.81 -3.33
C SER A 96 -9.86 -11.08 -4.16
N THR A 97 -9.71 -11.15 -5.49
CA THR A 97 -10.86 -11.42 -6.38
C THR A 97 -11.50 -12.78 -6.06
N THR A 98 -10.67 -13.80 -5.80
CA THR A 98 -11.14 -15.14 -5.44
C THR A 98 -11.85 -15.12 -4.08
N SER A 99 -11.30 -14.40 -3.10
CA SER A 99 -11.88 -14.21 -1.77
C SER A 99 -13.30 -13.62 -1.85
N VAL A 100 -13.48 -12.48 -2.53
CA VAL A 100 -14.83 -11.88 -2.67
C VAL A 100 -15.80 -12.80 -3.39
N ILE A 101 -15.34 -13.49 -4.45
CA ILE A 101 -16.21 -14.42 -5.20
C ILE A 101 -16.69 -15.55 -4.28
N ILE A 102 -15.81 -16.15 -3.48
CA ILE A 102 -16.18 -17.21 -2.53
C ILE A 102 -17.14 -16.68 -1.48
N THR A 103 -16.87 -15.50 -0.90
CA THR A 103 -17.77 -14.87 0.08
C THR A 103 -19.15 -14.62 -0.53
N HIS A 104 -19.20 -14.19 -1.78
CA HIS A 104 -20.45 -13.93 -2.49
C HIS A 104 -21.24 -15.21 -2.78
N VAL A 105 -20.60 -16.27 -3.29
CA VAL A 105 -21.26 -17.56 -3.54
C VAL A 105 -21.80 -18.20 -2.26
N THR A 106 -21.16 -17.93 -1.13
CA THR A 106 -21.56 -18.48 0.18
C THR A 106 -22.72 -17.68 0.82
N MET A 107 -22.91 -16.40 0.45
CA MET A 107 -23.99 -15.56 0.95
C MET A 107 -25.17 -15.51 -0.05
N VAL A 108 -26.32 -16.05 0.37
CA VAL A 108 -27.47 -16.35 -0.50
C VAL A 108 -28.15 -15.12 -1.12
N ASP A 109 -27.99 -13.92 -0.56
CA ASP A 109 -28.85 -12.76 -0.89
C ASP A 109 -28.15 -11.58 -1.61
N PHE A 110 -26.94 -11.77 -2.12
CA PHE A 110 -26.15 -10.66 -2.65
C PHE A 110 -26.25 -10.50 -4.17
N LYS A 111 -26.56 -9.31 -4.68
CA LYS A 111 -26.61 -9.05 -6.14
C LYS A 111 -25.19 -9.01 -6.73
N LEU A 112 -24.92 -9.77 -7.81
CA LEU A 112 -23.61 -9.83 -8.50
C LEU A 112 -23.05 -8.44 -8.86
N VAL A 113 -23.94 -7.51 -9.19
CA VAL A 113 -23.66 -6.10 -9.52
C VAL A 113 -22.89 -5.38 -8.39
N GLN A 114 -23.01 -5.83 -7.14
CA GLN A 114 -22.35 -5.22 -5.99
C GLN A 114 -20.93 -5.76 -5.76
N ILE A 115 -20.51 -6.87 -6.39
CA ILE A 115 -19.18 -7.47 -6.19
C ILE A 115 -18.06 -6.51 -6.61
N ILE A 116 -18.25 -5.79 -7.71
CA ILE A 116 -17.23 -4.94 -8.34
C ILE A 116 -16.60 -3.95 -7.34
N PRO A 117 -17.37 -3.12 -6.60
CA PRO A 117 -16.80 -2.21 -5.62
C PRO A 117 -16.08 -2.91 -4.46
N TYR A 118 -16.54 -4.08 -4.02
CA TYR A 118 -15.88 -4.84 -2.94
C TYR A 118 -14.55 -5.43 -3.39
N VAL A 119 -14.50 -6.01 -4.59
CA VAL A 119 -13.25 -6.51 -5.18
C VAL A 119 -12.24 -5.37 -5.31
N PHE A 120 -12.67 -4.21 -5.79
CA PHE A 120 -11.79 -3.04 -5.89
C PHE A 120 -11.22 -2.63 -4.53
N LEU A 121 -12.07 -2.57 -3.49
CA LEU A 121 -11.64 -2.18 -2.14
C LEU A 121 -10.69 -3.19 -1.50
N GLU A 122 -10.97 -4.47 -1.63
CA GLU A 122 -10.13 -5.52 -1.06
C GLU A 122 -8.74 -5.51 -1.73
N ILE A 123 -8.69 -5.40 -3.06
CA ILE A 123 -7.44 -5.23 -3.81
C ILE A 123 -6.70 -3.98 -3.35
N LEU A 124 -7.37 -2.84 -3.25
CA LEU A 124 -6.76 -1.58 -2.82
C LEU A 124 -6.15 -1.70 -1.42
N THR A 125 -6.88 -2.31 -0.48
CA THR A 125 -6.46 -2.48 0.91
C THR A 125 -5.21 -3.36 1.00
N TYR A 126 -5.21 -4.51 0.33
CA TYR A 126 -4.07 -5.41 0.37
C TYR A 126 -2.86 -4.90 -0.43
N ILE A 127 -3.07 -4.21 -1.56
CA ILE A 127 -1.98 -3.56 -2.30
C ILE A 127 -1.34 -2.46 -1.45
N LEU A 128 -2.12 -1.66 -0.73
CA LEU A 128 -1.58 -0.64 0.16
C LEU A 128 -0.74 -1.26 1.28
N GLY A 129 -1.21 -2.36 1.88
CA GLY A 129 -0.44 -3.14 2.84
C GLY A 129 0.84 -3.73 2.25
N GLY A 130 0.77 -4.27 1.02
CA GLY A 130 1.94 -4.79 0.30
C GLY A 130 2.95 -3.70 -0.03
N TYR A 131 2.50 -2.51 -0.42
CA TYR A 131 3.33 -1.33 -0.64
C TYR A 131 4.06 -0.91 0.63
N TRP A 132 3.33 -0.82 1.75
CA TRP A 132 3.92 -0.53 3.06
C TRP A 132 4.99 -1.56 3.47
N TYR A 133 4.70 -2.84 3.31
CA TYR A 133 5.65 -3.92 3.58
C TYR A 133 6.95 -3.77 2.76
N LEU A 134 6.83 -3.51 1.46
CA LEU A 134 7.99 -3.32 0.58
C LEU A 134 8.82 -2.10 0.97
N LEU A 135 8.18 -1.01 1.39
CA LEU A 135 8.88 0.18 1.88
C LEU A 135 9.68 -0.11 3.15
N CYS A 136 9.07 -0.78 4.13
CA CYS A 136 9.78 -1.20 5.35
C CYS A 136 10.94 -2.15 5.06
N GLU A 137 10.77 -3.10 4.14
CA GLU A 137 11.84 -4.00 3.72
C GLU A 137 12.98 -3.23 3.03
N THR A 138 12.64 -2.30 2.15
CA THR A 138 13.63 -1.42 1.49
C THR A 138 14.43 -0.62 2.52
N LEU A 139 13.75 0.02 3.47
CA LEU A 139 14.38 0.76 4.57
C LEU A 139 15.34 -0.12 5.37
N SER A 140 14.90 -1.32 5.75
CA SER A 140 15.71 -2.25 6.53
C SER A 140 16.96 -2.71 5.77
N ILE A 141 16.82 -3.04 4.48
CA ILE A 141 17.95 -3.45 3.65
C ILE A 141 18.94 -2.30 3.48
N CYS A 142 18.46 -1.10 3.14
CA CYS A 142 19.29 0.10 3.02
C CYS A 142 20.05 0.43 4.30
N ALA A 143 19.37 0.37 5.46
CA ALA A 143 19.99 0.64 6.75
C ALA A 143 21.11 -0.37 7.06
N LYS A 144 20.89 -1.66 6.76
CA LYS A 144 21.89 -2.70 6.95
C LYS A 144 23.11 -2.51 6.05
N ILE A 145 22.89 -2.31 4.74
CA ILE A 145 23.96 -2.06 3.78
C ILE A 145 24.79 -0.84 4.18
N LEU A 146 24.11 0.26 4.56
CA LEU A 146 24.78 1.48 4.95
C LEU A 146 25.61 1.30 6.23
N ALA A 147 25.13 0.50 7.18
CA ALA A 147 25.87 0.17 8.40
C ALA A 147 27.11 -0.70 8.12
N ASP A 148 26.97 -1.72 7.28
CA ASP A 148 28.08 -2.61 6.88
C ASP A 148 29.17 -1.83 6.13
N ASP A 149 28.77 -1.01 5.15
CA ASP A 149 29.68 -0.15 4.39
C ASP A 149 30.38 0.89 5.28
N PHE A 150 29.66 1.47 6.23
CA PHE A 150 30.23 2.41 7.18
C PHE A 150 31.28 1.74 8.07
N GLN A 151 31.01 0.53 8.57
CA GLN A 151 31.98 -0.24 9.36
C GLN A 151 33.24 -0.59 8.55
N LEU A 152 33.08 -0.96 7.28
CA LEU A 152 34.21 -1.23 6.38
C LEU A 152 35.03 0.04 6.11
N ALA A 153 34.36 1.17 5.85
CA ALA A 153 35.02 2.45 5.63
C ALA A 153 35.84 2.90 6.85
N LEU A 154 35.35 2.65 8.07
CA LEU A 154 36.07 2.93 9.32
C LEU A 154 37.32 2.07 9.52
N ARG A 155 37.35 0.84 8.99
CA ARG A 155 38.49 -0.08 9.13
C ARG A 155 39.67 0.26 8.22
N HIS A 156 39.42 0.90 7.07
CA HIS A 156 40.44 1.07 6.04
C HIS A 156 40.94 2.52 5.86
N ILE A 157 40.27 3.56 6.41
CA ILE A 157 40.58 4.96 6.06
C ILE A 157 40.35 5.93 7.25
N GLY A 158 41.35 6.76 7.59
CA GLY A 158 41.11 8.13 8.05
C GLY A 158 41.10 9.06 6.84
N PRO A 159 40.02 9.82 6.56
CA PRO A 159 39.74 11.05 7.30
C PRO A 159 38.24 11.27 7.59
N ALA A 160 37.94 12.19 8.51
CA ALA A 160 36.60 12.60 8.94
C ALA A 160 35.59 12.91 7.80
N GLY A 161 36.06 13.18 6.59
CA GLY A 161 35.22 13.44 5.40
C GLY A 161 34.32 12.27 5.03
N LYS A 162 34.84 11.03 5.03
CA LYS A 162 34.02 9.84 4.70
C LYS A 162 32.94 9.61 5.76
N VAL A 163 33.26 9.81 7.03
CA VAL A 163 32.29 9.72 8.14
C VAL A 163 31.16 10.73 7.98
N ALA A 164 31.47 11.97 7.56
CA ALA A 164 30.47 12.99 7.29
C ALA A 164 29.53 12.62 6.14
N GLU A 165 30.06 12.03 5.06
CA GLU A 165 29.26 11.56 3.91
C GLU A 165 28.29 10.42 4.28
N TYR A 166 28.77 9.41 5.02
CA TYR A 166 27.91 8.32 5.53
C TYR A 166 26.86 8.82 6.52
N ARG A 167 27.22 9.76 7.39
CA ARG A 167 26.25 10.42 8.30
C ARG A 167 25.17 11.16 7.51
N ALA A 168 25.53 11.86 6.44
CA ALA A 168 24.57 12.57 5.59
C ALA A 168 23.60 11.59 4.90
N LEU A 169 24.07 10.44 4.42
CA LEU A 169 23.22 9.38 3.89
C LEU A 169 22.29 8.80 4.96
N TRP A 170 22.81 8.55 6.17
CA TRP A 170 21.99 8.04 7.27
C TRP A 170 20.87 9.01 7.65
N LEU A 171 21.17 10.31 7.70
CA LEU A 171 20.17 11.35 7.96
C LEU A 171 19.12 11.42 6.85
N ARG A 172 19.51 11.25 5.58
CA ARG A 172 18.56 11.18 4.45
C ARG A 172 17.66 9.95 4.55
N LEU A 173 18.22 8.78 4.87
CA LEU A 173 17.45 7.56 5.08
C LEU A 173 16.48 7.71 6.26
N SER A 174 16.93 8.33 7.36
CA SER A 174 16.08 8.62 8.53
C SER A 174 14.96 9.60 8.21
N LYS A 175 15.21 10.56 7.30
CA LYS A 175 14.18 11.47 6.79
C LYS A 175 13.16 10.70 5.94
N LEU A 176 13.62 9.85 5.01
CA LEU A 176 12.73 9.00 4.21
C LEU A 176 11.87 8.09 5.10
N ALA A 177 12.45 7.48 6.13
CA ALA A 177 11.72 6.65 7.08
C ALA A 177 10.62 7.39 7.84
N ARG A 178 10.77 8.71 8.02
CA ARG A 178 9.78 9.56 8.72
C ARG A 178 8.71 10.08 7.78
N ASP A 179 9.08 10.38 6.55
CA ASP A 179 8.20 10.97 5.54
C ASP A 179 7.35 9.90 4.82
N THR A 180 7.72 8.61 4.93
CA THR A 180 7.01 7.43 4.40
C THR A 180 5.91 6.98 5.35
#